data_AF-A0A8T7L2T1-F1
#
_entry.id   AF-A0A8T7L2T1-F1
#
_cell.length_a   1.000
_cell.length_b   1.000
_cell.length_c   1.000
_cell.angle_alpha   90.00
_cell.angle_beta   90.00
_cell.angle_gamma   90.00
#
_symmetry.space_group_name_H-M   'P 1'
#
loop_
_entity.id
_entity.type
_entity.pdbx_description
1 polymer ?
#
loop_
_entity_poly.entity_id
_entity_poly.type
_entity_poly.pdbx_seq_one_letter_code
_entity_poly.pdbx_strand_id
1 'polypeptide(L)'
;MDRLEDILLRLAQQYAPHILRTWNPLDPQRVAKLARYLASYNILVIMGDFPQTLRGVDEDTARPIQTWVDGYAQFYLLLTRALFPSFVGIAAQYADNRWPVAITIRGECAPVIEAMAGFVTPYVAMRQTEAVVSEIELIGLMEVILEVLEATTLPREAYKRLLGEGAGLLKKLLSSPIRQHQITNFDRRVFTDSERFIPIPPEPAKLPEEDSALLFASDTQETRPDVTSLKPEQAAFNPPTDTQTLPPTETIQPGDDAKPPEGSARLPFFPPRRGGGRRRPPVPPLPGMEDEE
;
A
#
# COMPACT_ATOMS: atom_id res chain seq x y z
N MET A 1 13.01 14.00 2.98
CA MET A 1 13.54 12.68 3.37
C MET A 1 13.74 12.59 4.88
N ASP A 2 14.19 13.66 5.52
CA ASP A 2 14.52 13.75 6.95
C ASP A 2 13.38 13.28 7.88
N ARG A 3 12.11 13.56 7.55
CA ARG A 3 10.97 13.08 8.34
C ARG A 3 10.82 11.56 8.37
N LEU A 4 10.99 10.88 7.24
CA LEU A 4 10.88 9.42 7.18
C LEU A 4 12.01 8.79 7.99
N GLU A 5 13.23 9.33 7.85
CA GLU A 5 14.40 8.94 8.63
C GLU A 5 14.15 9.07 10.13
N ASP A 6 13.61 10.20 10.61
CA ASP A 6 13.24 10.39 12.02
C ASP A 6 12.23 9.35 12.52
N ILE A 7 11.21 9.04 11.71
CA ILE A 7 10.20 8.02 12.05
C ILE A 7 10.88 6.65 12.20
N LEU A 8 11.69 6.25 11.22
CA LEU A 8 12.39 4.95 11.25
C LEU A 8 13.37 4.88 12.43
N LEU A 9 14.09 5.96 12.75
CA LEU A 9 15.00 6.01 13.90
C LEU A 9 14.25 5.87 15.22
N ARG A 10 13.10 6.53 15.39
CA ARG A 10 12.25 6.37 16.59
C ARG A 10 11.72 4.95 16.72
N LEU A 11 11.26 4.35 15.62
CA LEU A 11 10.79 2.96 15.61
C LEU A 11 11.94 2.00 15.94
N ALA A 12 13.11 2.19 15.34
CA ALA A 12 14.28 1.38 15.64
C ALA A 12 14.71 1.54 17.10
N GLN A 13 14.70 2.75 17.66
CA GLN A 13 15.00 2.97 19.07
C GLN A 13 14.01 2.27 20.00
N GLN A 14 12.72 2.24 19.65
CA GLN A 14 11.67 1.62 20.44
C GLN A 14 11.69 0.08 20.36
N TYR A 15 11.86 -0.49 19.18
CA TYR A 15 11.64 -1.91 18.94
C TYR A 15 12.91 -2.72 18.68
N ALA A 16 13.98 -2.09 18.17
CA ALA A 16 15.20 -2.78 17.77
C ALA A 16 16.45 -1.89 17.91
N PRO A 17 16.80 -1.45 19.13
CA PRO A 17 17.84 -0.44 19.35
C PRO A 17 19.24 -0.90 18.93
N HIS A 18 19.47 -2.21 18.78
CA HIS A 18 20.75 -2.74 18.34
C HIS A 18 20.99 -2.52 16.83
N ILE A 19 19.95 -2.34 15.99
CA ILE A 19 20.12 -2.01 14.56
C ILE A 19 20.81 -0.64 14.40
N LEU A 20 20.56 0.29 15.33
CA LEU A 20 21.15 1.62 15.30
C LEU A 20 22.68 1.62 15.43
N ARG A 21 23.28 0.51 15.90
CA ARG A 21 24.75 0.35 15.92
C ARG A 21 25.35 0.23 14.53
N THR A 22 24.57 -0.29 13.58
CA THR A 22 24.98 -0.43 12.16
C THR A 22 24.55 0.75 11.29
N TRP A 23 23.89 1.75 11.89
CA TRP A 23 23.39 2.91 11.17
C TRP A 23 24.54 3.83 10.72
N ASN A 24 24.56 4.14 9.42
CA ASN A 24 25.49 5.11 8.86
C ASN A 24 24.72 6.25 8.17
N PRO A 25 24.76 7.48 8.70
CA PRO A 25 24.05 8.62 8.11
C PRO A 25 24.57 9.02 6.72
N LEU A 26 25.79 8.62 6.36
CA LEU A 26 26.40 8.93 5.06
C LEU A 26 25.97 7.98 3.94
N ASP A 27 25.34 6.85 4.26
CA ASP A 27 24.89 5.88 3.25
C ASP A 27 23.63 6.41 2.53
N PRO A 28 23.62 6.54 1.18
CA PRO A 28 22.43 6.97 0.45
C PRO A 28 21.26 5.98 0.55
N GLN A 29 21.54 4.69 0.81
CA GLN A 29 20.53 3.64 0.97
C GLN A 29 20.13 3.42 2.44
N ARG A 30 20.60 4.28 3.36
CA ARG A 30 20.38 4.11 4.81
C ARG A 30 18.91 3.94 5.17
N VAL A 31 18.02 4.78 4.63
CA VAL A 31 16.58 4.76 4.91
C VAL A 31 15.96 3.43 4.47
N ALA A 32 16.27 2.99 3.26
CA ALA A 32 15.78 1.73 2.73
C ALA A 32 16.30 0.52 3.51
N LYS A 33 17.59 0.52 3.87
CA LYS A 33 18.20 -0.52 4.72
C LYS A 33 17.56 -0.57 6.10
N LEU A 34 17.36 0.58 6.75
CA LEU A 34 16.75 0.63 8.08
C LEU A 34 15.29 0.17 8.06
N ALA A 35 14.51 0.60 7.07
CA ALA A 35 13.15 0.10 6.88
C ALA A 35 13.12 -1.42 6.64
N ARG A 36 14.07 -1.94 5.85
CA ARG A 36 14.20 -3.38 5.63
C ARG A 36 14.61 -4.14 6.89
N TYR A 37 15.52 -3.59 7.71
CA TYR A 37 15.91 -4.18 8.98
C TYR A 37 14.77 -4.19 10.00
N LEU A 38 13.93 -3.15 10.04
CA LEU A 38 12.73 -3.13 10.89
C LEU A 38 11.75 -4.26 10.54
N ALA A 39 11.70 -4.70 9.27
CA ALA A 39 10.87 -5.83 8.87
C ALA A 39 11.28 -7.14 9.57
N SER A 40 12.59 -7.34 9.82
CA SER A 40 13.09 -8.46 10.63
C SER A 40 12.67 -8.39 12.10
N TYR A 41 12.18 -7.23 12.55
CA TYR A 41 11.59 -7.01 13.88
C TYR A 41 10.07 -6.93 13.81
N ASN A 42 9.47 -7.57 12.82
CA ASN A 42 8.02 -7.62 12.58
C ASN A 42 7.38 -6.27 12.24
N ILE A 43 8.15 -5.25 11.84
CA ILE A 43 7.62 -3.91 11.57
C ILE A 43 7.80 -3.57 10.10
N LEU A 44 6.68 -3.50 9.39
CA LEU A 44 6.59 -2.96 8.05
C LEU A 44 6.25 -1.48 8.10
N VAL A 45 6.98 -0.65 7.36
CA VAL A 45 6.69 0.78 7.24
C VAL A 45 6.31 1.07 5.80
N ILE A 46 5.14 1.68 5.60
CA ILE A 46 4.64 2.14 4.31
C ILE A 46 4.34 3.64 4.40
N MET A 47 4.55 4.36 3.30
CA MET A 47 4.25 5.79 3.18
C MET A 47 3.54 6.04 1.87
N GLY A 48 2.49 6.86 1.91
CA GLY A 48 1.71 7.17 0.73
C GLY A 48 1.22 8.61 0.71
N ASP A 49 1.00 9.13 -0.50
CA ASP A 49 0.30 10.38 -0.73
C ASP A 49 -0.92 10.20 -1.62
N PHE A 50 -1.81 11.18 -1.56
CA PHE A 50 -2.84 11.33 -2.58
C PHE A 50 -2.30 12.13 -3.76
N PRO A 51 -2.70 11.77 -5.00
CA PRO A 51 -2.45 12.61 -6.16
C PRO A 51 -2.95 14.02 -5.89
N GLN A 52 -2.15 15.04 -6.24
CA GLN A 52 -2.45 16.45 -5.95
C GLN A 52 -3.79 16.91 -6.54
N THR A 53 -4.27 16.24 -7.59
CA THR A 53 -5.56 16.49 -8.23
C THR A 53 -6.77 16.25 -7.33
N LEU A 54 -6.64 15.43 -6.27
CA LEU A 54 -7.71 15.11 -5.33
C LEU A 54 -7.65 15.93 -4.02
N ARG A 55 -6.62 16.79 -3.82
CA ARG A 55 -6.46 17.57 -2.58
C ARG A 55 -7.41 18.76 -2.44
N GLY A 56 -8.18 19.07 -3.48
CA GLY A 56 -9.01 20.29 -3.54
C GLY A 56 -10.44 20.14 -3.02
N VAL A 57 -10.88 18.93 -2.69
CA VAL A 57 -12.23 18.66 -2.18
C VAL A 57 -12.07 18.14 -0.75
N ASP A 58 -12.94 18.56 0.18
CA ASP A 58 -13.06 18.03 1.55
C ASP A 58 -13.46 16.54 1.57
N GLU A 59 -12.74 15.72 0.80
CA GLU A 59 -12.95 14.30 0.65
C GLU A 59 -12.40 13.60 1.89
N ASP A 60 -13.18 12.66 2.41
CA ASP A 60 -12.81 11.81 3.53
C ASP A 60 -11.61 10.91 3.17
N THR A 61 -10.41 11.47 3.30
CA THR A 61 -9.14 10.79 3.02
C THR A 61 -8.90 9.58 3.94
N ALA A 62 -9.64 9.46 5.05
CA ALA A 62 -9.47 8.34 5.98
C ALA A 62 -9.89 7.02 5.35
N ARG A 63 -10.98 7.01 4.57
CA ARG A 63 -11.53 5.77 3.97
C ARG A 63 -10.58 5.13 2.95
N PRO A 64 -9.98 5.86 1.99
CA PRO A 64 -9.01 5.24 1.08
C PRO A 64 -7.72 4.82 1.80
N ILE A 65 -7.28 5.55 2.83
CA ILE A 65 -6.13 5.13 3.66
C ILE A 65 -6.44 3.80 4.34
N GLN A 66 -7.60 3.68 4.97
CA GLN A 66 -8.01 2.45 5.62
C GLN A 66 -8.09 1.30 4.62
N THR A 67 -8.69 1.52 3.44
CA THR A 67 -8.80 0.50 2.39
C THR A 67 -7.43 0.02 1.91
N TRP A 68 -6.46 0.93 1.79
CA TRP A 68 -5.09 0.61 1.40
C TRP A 68 -4.36 -0.21 2.48
N VAL A 69 -4.47 0.19 3.75
CA VAL A 69 -3.91 -0.56 4.89
C VAL A 69 -4.55 -1.93 5.03
N ASP A 70 -5.87 -2.02 4.88
CA ASP A 70 -6.61 -3.27 4.92
C ASP A 70 -6.17 -4.22 3.81
N GLY A 71 -5.77 -3.70 2.64
CA GLY A 71 -5.17 -4.50 1.57
C GLY A 71 -3.88 -5.20 2.00
N TYR A 72 -2.98 -4.47 2.67
CA TYR A 72 -1.75 -5.06 3.23
C TYR A 72 -2.07 -6.07 4.35
N ALA A 73 -3.02 -5.75 5.21
CA ALA A 73 -3.43 -6.67 6.29
C ALA A 73 -4.07 -7.95 5.75
N GLN A 74 -4.92 -7.85 4.72
CA GLN A 74 -5.52 -9.00 4.03
C GLN A 74 -4.43 -9.87 3.40
N PHE A 75 -3.43 -9.26 2.76
CA PHE A 75 -2.32 -9.99 2.16
C PHE A 75 -1.47 -10.73 3.20
N TYR A 76 -1.14 -10.06 4.31
CA TYR A 76 -0.46 -10.69 5.44
C TYR A 76 -1.27 -11.89 5.99
N LEU A 77 -2.56 -11.69 6.26
CA LEU A 77 -3.44 -12.71 6.81
C LEU A 77 -3.60 -13.91 5.88
N LEU A 78 -3.66 -13.68 4.56
CA LEU A 78 -3.71 -14.73 3.55
C LEU A 78 -2.48 -15.66 3.68
N LEU A 79 -1.28 -15.08 3.70
CA LEU A 79 -0.04 -15.84 3.82
C LEU A 79 0.08 -16.54 5.19
N THR A 80 -0.20 -15.84 6.29
CA THR A 80 -0.07 -16.43 7.62
C THR A 80 -1.08 -17.53 7.89
N ARG A 81 -2.33 -17.41 7.40
CA ARG A 81 -3.32 -18.48 7.60
C ARG A 81 -2.96 -19.76 6.85
N ALA A 82 -2.33 -19.63 5.69
CA ALA A 82 -1.91 -20.77 4.89
C ALA A 82 -0.61 -21.42 5.41
N LEU A 83 0.36 -20.60 5.82
CA LEU A 83 1.73 -21.07 6.12
C LEU A 83 2.08 -21.08 7.62
N PHE A 84 1.55 -20.13 8.39
CA PHE A 84 1.94 -19.87 9.78
C PHE A 84 0.71 -19.64 10.68
N PRO A 85 -0.21 -20.63 10.81
CA PRO A 85 -1.53 -20.42 11.42
C PRO A 85 -1.48 -19.98 12.89
N SER A 86 -0.35 -20.18 13.57
CA SER A 86 -0.13 -19.72 14.96
C SER A 86 0.24 -18.24 15.08
N PHE A 87 0.55 -17.54 13.98
CA PHE A 87 1.10 -16.17 13.97
C PHE A 87 0.26 -15.21 13.12
N VAL A 88 -1.06 -15.20 13.37
CA VAL A 88 -2.03 -14.43 12.57
C VAL A 88 -2.24 -13.00 13.08
N GLY A 89 -1.67 -12.62 14.22
CA GLY A 89 -1.83 -11.27 14.76
C GLY A 89 -1.21 -10.21 13.87
N ILE A 90 -1.96 -9.14 13.64
CA ILE A 90 -1.53 -7.96 12.89
C ILE A 90 -2.16 -6.70 13.48
N ALA A 91 -1.38 -5.63 13.55
CA ALA A 91 -1.84 -4.30 13.96
C ALA A 91 -1.27 -3.24 13.03
N ALA A 92 -2.05 -2.21 12.72
CA ALA A 92 -1.60 -1.06 11.94
C ALA A 92 -1.85 0.23 12.72
N GLN A 93 -0.93 1.18 12.63
CA GLN A 93 -1.03 2.46 13.30
C GLN A 93 -0.35 3.55 12.48
N TYR A 94 -0.86 4.78 12.59
CA TYR A 94 -0.21 5.96 12.03
C TYR A 94 1.11 6.23 12.78
N ALA A 95 2.20 6.43 12.04
CA ALA A 95 3.49 6.79 12.63
C ALA A 95 3.49 8.24 13.15
N ASP A 96 2.74 9.11 12.48
CA ASP A 96 2.48 10.49 12.85
C ASP A 96 1.22 11.03 12.12
N ASN A 97 0.85 12.28 12.38
CA ASN A 97 -0.36 12.92 11.83
C ASN A 97 -0.03 13.88 10.67
N ARG A 98 1.02 13.61 9.89
CA ARG A 98 1.50 14.51 8.83
C ARG A 98 1.35 13.87 7.44
N TRP A 99 1.30 14.71 6.41
CA TRP A 99 1.27 14.30 5.00
C TRP A 99 2.67 14.40 4.37
N PRO A 100 3.13 13.42 3.54
CA PRO A 100 2.51 12.12 3.20
C PRO A 100 2.28 11.23 4.42
N VAL A 101 1.25 10.40 4.41
CA VAL A 101 0.88 9.56 5.56
C VAL A 101 1.88 8.42 5.69
N ALA A 102 2.40 8.23 6.90
CA ALA A 102 3.28 7.13 7.26
C ALA A 102 2.56 6.16 8.18
N ILE A 103 2.58 4.88 7.84
CA ILE A 103 1.85 3.82 8.56
C ILE A 103 2.84 2.73 8.90
N THR A 104 2.78 2.28 10.15
CA THR A 104 3.52 1.12 10.63
C THR A 104 2.56 -0.05 10.80
N ILE A 105 2.86 -1.16 10.15
CA ILE A 105 2.14 -2.41 10.27
C ILE A 105 3.04 -3.38 11.04
N ARG A 106 2.54 -3.90 12.15
CA ARG A 106 3.22 -4.88 12.99
C ARG A 106 2.54 -6.23 12.87
N GLY A 107 3.25 -7.22 12.36
CA GLY A 107 2.81 -8.63 12.33
C GLY A 107 3.36 -9.43 13.52
N GLU A 108 2.87 -10.65 13.70
CA GLU A 108 3.49 -11.65 14.58
C GLU A 108 4.50 -12.56 13.85
N CYS A 109 4.36 -12.67 12.53
CA CYS A 109 5.15 -13.55 11.67
C CYS A 109 6.22 -12.75 10.90
N ALA A 110 7.45 -12.75 11.41
CA ALA A 110 8.56 -11.99 10.82
C ALA A 110 8.85 -12.39 9.36
N PRO A 111 8.92 -13.68 8.99
CA PRO A 111 9.20 -14.07 7.61
C PRO A 111 8.21 -13.48 6.60
N VAL A 112 6.92 -13.38 6.95
CA VAL A 112 5.90 -12.79 6.09
C VAL A 112 6.08 -11.27 5.97
N ILE A 113 6.34 -10.58 7.09
CA ILE A 113 6.63 -9.14 7.07
C ILE A 113 7.90 -8.83 6.25
N GLU A 114 8.93 -9.64 6.39
CA GLU A 114 10.15 -9.55 5.60
C GLU A 114 9.89 -9.74 4.10
N ALA A 115 9.15 -10.78 3.71
CA ALA A 115 8.77 -10.99 2.32
C ALA A 115 7.92 -9.84 1.77
N MET A 116 6.99 -9.30 2.56
CA MET A 116 6.21 -8.13 2.18
C MET A 116 7.10 -6.90 1.98
N ALA A 117 8.07 -6.65 2.88
CA ALA A 117 8.99 -5.53 2.78
C ALA A 117 9.98 -5.64 1.61
N GLY A 118 10.40 -6.86 1.28
CA GLY A 118 11.39 -7.15 0.24
C GLY A 118 10.80 -7.35 -1.15
N PHE A 119 9.51 -7.68 -1.28
CA PHE A 119 8.88 -7.98 -2.57
C PHE A 119 7.63 -7.14 -2.82
N VAL A 120 6.68 -7.12 -1.88
CA VAL A 120 5.37 -6.51 -2.11
C VAL A 120 5.43 -4.99 -2.09
N THR A 121 6.00 -4.39 -1.04
CA THR A 121 6.07 -2.92 -0.92
C THR A 121 6.88 -2.25 -2.02
N PRO A 122 8.08 -2.72 -2.42
CA PRO A 122 8.79 -2.10 -3.54
C PRO A 122 8.04 -2.31 -4.86
N TYR A 123 7.38 -3.46 -5.04
CA TYR A 123 6.58 -3.75 -6.23
C TYR A 123 5.38 -2.83 -6.39
N VAL A 124 4.57 -2.67 -5.34
CA VAL A 124 3.40 -1.78 -5.36
C VAL A 124 3.84 -0.34 -5.65
N ALA A 125 4.89 0.15 -4.98
CA ALA A 125 5.39 1.51 -5.21
C ALA A 125 5.89 1.73 -6.66
N MET A 126 6.57 0.73 -7.24
CA MET A 126 7.11 0.80 -8.59
C MET A 126 6.02 0.70 -9.67
N ARG A 127 5.09 -0.25 -9.54
CA ARG A 127 4.09 -0.56 -10.58
C ARG A 127 2.85 0.32 -10.51
N GLN A 128 2.57 1.00 -9.39
CA GLN A 128 1.43 1.94 -9.31
C GLN A 128 1.50 3.09 -10.32
N THR A 129 2.69 3.44 -10.83
CA THR A 129 2.83 4.45 -11.89
C THR A 129 2.58 3.91 -13.29
N GLU A 130 2.48 2.60 -13.45
CA GLU A 130 2.25 1.94 -14.75
C GLU A 130 0.76 1.68 -14.97
N ALA A 131 0.27 1.92 -16.18
CA ALA A 131 -1.16 1.85 -16.48
C ALA A 131 -1.72 0.42 -16.55
N VAL A 132 -0.88 -0.57 -16.90
CA VAL A 132 -1.32 -1.96 -17.12
C VAL A 132 -0.31 -2.91 -16.51
N VAL A 133 -0.74 -3.70 -15.53
CA VAL A 133 0.05 -4.77 -14.91
C VAL A 133 -0.56 -6.12 -15.32
N SER A 134 0.29 -7.01 -15.84
CA SER A 134 -0.16 -8.34 -16.30
C SER A 134 -0.44 -9.26 -15.11
N GLU A 135 -1.50 -10.06 -15.20
CA GLU A 135 -1.83 -11.05 -14.16
C GLU A 135 -0.73 -12.11 -14.00
N ILE A 136 -0.08 -12.49 -15.11
CA ILE A 136 1.03 -13.45 -15.11
C ILE A 136 2.21 -12.91 -14.28
N GLU A 137 2.44 -11.60 -14.32
CA GLU A 137 3.49 -10.94 -13.55
C GLU A 137 3.20 -11.01 -12.05
N LEU A 138 1.95 -10.79 -11.65
CA LEU A 138 1.51 -10.91 -10.26
C LEU A 138 1.62 -12.34 -9.74
N ILE A 139 1.27 -13.33 -10.57
CA ILE A 139 1.45 -14.75 -10.26
C ILE A 139 2.94 -15.07 -10.09
N GLY A 140 3.80 -14.59 -10.98
CA GLY A 140 5.25 -14.79 -10.87
C GLY A 140 5.85 -14.16 -9.59
N LEU A 141 5.38 -12.97 -9.21
CA LEU A 141 5.78 -12.36 -7.93
C LEU A 141 5.33 -13.22 -6.74
N MET A 142 4.11 -13.75 -6.78
CA MET A 142 3.60 -14.63 -5.74
C MET A 142 4.40 -15.94 -5.65
N GLU A 143 4.81 -16.52 -6.77
CA GLU A 143 5.67 -17.72 -6.77
C GLU A 143 7.01 -17.44 -6.07
N VAL A 144 7.64 -16.30 -6.34
CA VAL A 144 8.89 -15.90 -5.66
C VAL A 144 8.67 -15.68 -4.16
N ILE A 145 7.56 -15.05 -3.77
CA ILE A 145 7.22 -14.88 -2.34
C ILE A 145 7.03 -16.24 -1.66
N LEU A 146 6.30 -17.16 -2.29
CA LEU A 146 6.05 -18.49 -1.74
C LEU A 146 7.32 -19.36 -1.70
N GLU A 147 8.23 -19.20 -2.66
CA GLU A 147 9.56 -19.82 -2.63
C GLU A 147 10.38 -19.33 -1.43
N VAL A 148 10.42 -18.01 -1.20
CA VAL A 148 11.14 -17.41 -0.07
C VAL A 148 10.55 -17.82 1.28
N LEU A 149 9.23 -18.03 1.33
CA LEU A 149 8.54 -18.54 2.52
C LEU A 149 8.57 -20.07 2.64
N GLU A 150 9.33 -20.76 1.78
CA GLU A 150 9.49 -22.23 1.76
C GLU A 150 8.15 -22.98 1.72
N ALA A 151 7.17 -22.44 1.00
CA ALA A 151 5.82 -22.97 0.91
C ALA A 151 5.69 -24.27 0.08
N THR A 152 6.81 -24.94 -0.24
CA THR A 152 6.86 -26.16 -1.07
C THR A 152 6.15 -27.36 -0.46
N THR A 153 5.88 -27.32 0.85
CA THR A 153 5.17 -28.37 1.58
C THR A 153 3.65 -28.29 1.45
N LEU A 154 3.11 -27.19 0.91
CA LEU A 154 1.67 -27.04 0.72
C LEU A 154 1.12 -28.02 -0.33
N PRO A 155 -0.08 -28.58 -0.13
CA PRO A 155 -0.78 -29.31 -1.18
C PRO A 155 -0.94 -28.45 -2.43
N ARG A 156 -0.78 -29.08 -3.61
CA ARG A 156 -0.81 -28.38 -4.91
C ARG A 156 -2.04 -27.50 -5.10
N GLU A 157 -3.20 -27.93 -4.63
CA GLU A 157 -4.44 -27.16 -4.72
C GLU A 157 -4.43 -25.92 -3.82
N ALA A 158 -3.94 -26.06 -2.59
CA ALA A 158 -3.79 -24.94 -1.66
C ALA A 158 -2.76 -23.93 -2.18
N TYR A 159 -1.64 -24.41 -2.73
CA TYR A 159 -0.62 -23.58 -3.35
C TYR A 159 -1.18 -22.76 -4.52
N LYS A 160 -1.89 -23.41 -5.46
CA LYS A 160 -2.53 -22.71 -6.60
C LYS A 160 -3.56 -21.69 -6.16
N ARG A 161 -4.37 -22.02 -5.15
CA ARG A 161 -5.35 -21.08 -4.57
C ARG A 161 -4.64 -19.86 -3.98
N LEU A 162 -3.57 -20.09 -3.22
CA LEU A 162 -2.79 -19.02 -2.60
C LEU A 162 -2.16 -18.08 -3.64
N LEU A 163 -1.67 -18.63 -4.77
CA LEU A 163 -1.20 -17.82 -5.90
C LEU A 163 -2.30 -16.93 -6.46
N GLY A 164 -3.47 -17.48 -6.77
CA GLY A 164 -4.59 -16.73 -7.36
C GLY A 164 -5.15 -15.67 -6.43
N GLU A 165 -5.39 -16.01 -5.16
CA GLU A 165 -5.87 -15.06 -4.15
C GLU A 165 -4.83 -13.96 -3.87
N GLY A 166 -3.55 -14.34 -3.77
CA GLY A 166 -2.45 -13.40 -3.58
C GLY A 166 -2.33 -12.41 -4.73
N ALA A 167 -2.35 -12.89 -5.98
CA ALA A 167 -2.33 -12.05 -7.17
C ALA A 167 -3.54 -11.09 -7.21
N GLY A 168 -4.73 -11.58 -6.84
CA GLY A 168 -5.94 -10.75 -6.73
C GLY A 168 -5.80 -9.61 -5.71
N LEU A 169 -5.20 -9.88 -4.54
CA LEU A 169 -4.93 -8.85 -3.52
C LEU A 169 -3.86 -7.85 -3.97
N LEU A 170 -2.81 -8.30 -4.66
CA LEU A 170 -1.80 -7.41 -5.23
C LEU A 170 -2.40 -6.48 -6.29
N LYS A 171 -3.26 -7.01 -7.16
CA LYS A 171 -3.99 -6.20 -8.15
C LYS A 171 -4.84 -5.12 -7.47
N LYS A 172 -5.54 -5.47 -6.38
CA LYS A 172 -6.33 -4.53 -5.58
C LYS A 172 -5.45 -3.44 -4.94
N LEU A 173 -4.27 -3.79 -4.42
CA LEU A 173 -3.31 -2.83 -3.88
C LEU A 173 -2.78 -1.87 -4.96
N LEU A 174 -2.51 -2.37 -6.16
CA LEU A 174 -2.09 -1.55 -7.30
C LEU A 174 -3.18 -0.58 -7.78
N SER A 175 -4.45 -0.99 -7.70
CA SER A 175 -5.60 -0.13 -8.01
C SER A 175 -5.95 0.86 -6.88
N SER A 176 -5.18 0.91 -5.79
CA SER A 176 -5.39 1.87 -4.71
C SER A 176 -5.22 3.31 -5.21
N PRO A 177 -6.07 4.26 -4.81
CA PRO A 177 -5.91 5.68 -5.14
C PRO A 177 -4.72 6.33 -4.40
N ILE A 178 -4.15 5.66 -3.40
CA ILE A 178 -2.98 6.14 -2.67
C ILE A 178 -1.72 5.74 -3.43
N ARG A 179 -0.96 6.76 -3.81
CA ARG A 179 0.36 6.58 -4.41
C ARG A 179 1.37 6.30 -3.32
N GLN A 180 1.93 5.10 -3.35
CA GLN A 180 2.92 4.64 -2.39
C GLN A 180 4.31 5.16 -2.76
N HIS A 181 5.03 5.63 -1.74
CA HIS A 181 6.43 6.02 -1.86
C HIS A 181 7.30 4.77 -1.73
N GLN A 182 8.31 4.66 -2.59
CA GLN A 182 9.28 3.57 -2.50
C GLN A 182 10.20 3.80 -1.30
N ILE A 183 9.95 3.05 -0.21
CA ILE A 183 10.79 3.09 1.00
C ILE A 183 11.84 1.99 0.97
N THR A 184 11.43 0.77 0.61
CA THR A 184 12.30 -0.41 0.57
C THR A 184 12.73 -0.75 -0.86
N ASN A 185 13.80 -1.53 -0.98
CA ASN A 185 14.29 -2.07 -2.24
C ASN A 185 13.89 -3.54 -2.37
N PHE A 186 13.96 -4.08 -3.58
CA PHE A 186 13.79 -5.50 -3.80
C PHE A 186 14.93 -6.32 -3.20
N ASP A 187 14.60 -7.40 -2.49
CA ASP A 187 15.59 -8.33 -1.94
C ASP A 187 16.31 -9.13 -3.03
N ARG A 188 15.61 -9.44 -4.12
CA ARG A 188 16.13 -10.11 -5.32
C ARG A 188 15.63 -9.42 -6.57
N ARG A 189 16.39 -9.50 -7.66
CA ARG A 189 15.94 -9.02 -8.97
C ARG A 189 14.84 -9.96 -9.48
N VAL A 190 13.59 -9.67 -9.16
CA VAL A 190 12.43 -10.48 -9.60
C VAL A 190 12.15 -10.29 -11.09
N PHE A 191 12.43 -9.09 -11.60
CA PHE A 191 12.25 -8.74 -13.01
C PHE A 191 13.61 -8.42 -13.62
N THR A 192 14.28 -9.45 -14.14
CA THR A 192 15.60 -9.28 -14.76
C THR A 192 15.55 -8.67 -16.16
N ASP A 193 14.39 -8.52 -16.81
CA ASP A 193 14.37 -8.28 -18.27
C ASP A 193 13.05 -7.66 -18.81
N SER A 194 12.25 -6.92 -18.02
CA SER A 194 11.11 -6.17 -18.58
C SER A 194 11.53 -5.01 -19.51
N GLU A 195 12.83 -4.72 -19.60
CA GLU A 195 13.42 -3.84 -20.64
C GLU A 195 13.49 -4.48 -22.04
N ARG A 196 12.99 -5.71 -22.25
CA ARG A 196 12.94 -6.34 -23.59
C ARG A 196 11.61 -6.24 -24.31
N PHE A 197 10.75 -5.28 -23.98
CA PHE A 197 9.96 -4.67 -25.04
C PHE A 197 10.87 -3.69 -25.78
N ILE A 198 11.80 -4.23 -26.58
CA ILE A 198 12.32 -3.49 -27.72
C ILE A 198 11.05 -3.15 -28.51
N PRO A 199 10.67 -1.87 -28.69
CA PRO A 199 9.61 -1.55 -29.61
C PRO A 199 10.04 -2.17 -30.94
N ILE A 200 9.33 -3.21 -31.39
CA ILE A 200 9.54 -3.77 -32.72
C ILE A 200 9.42 -2.55 -33.64
N PRO A 201 10.51 -2.10 -34.29
CA PRO A 201 10.41 -0.99 -35.22
C PRO A 201 9.28 -1.35 -36.17
N PRO A 202 8.28 -0.48 -36.38
CA PRO A 202 7.22 -0.78 -37.33
C PRO A 202 7.90 -1.21 -38.62
N GLU A 203 7.62 -2.44 -39.06
CA GLU A 203 8.22 -2.99 -40.26
C GLU A 203 7.95 -1.97 -41.36
N PRO A 204 9.00 -1.43 -42.03
CA PRO A 204 8.80 -0.38 -43.02
C PRO A 204 7.79 -0.91 -44.02
N ALA A 205 6.69 -0.16 -44.20
CA ALA A 205 5.65 -0.52 -45.14
C ALA A 205 6.33 -0.86 -46.47
N LYS A 206 6.27 -2.14 -46.86
CA LYS A 206 6.75 -2.57 -48.17
C LYS A 206 5.90 -1.81 -49.17
N LEU A 207 6.51 -0.84 -49.85
CA LEU A 207 5.92 -0.18 -51.00
C LEU A 207 5.49 -1.30 -51.96
N PRO A 208 4.25 -1.29 -52.47
CA PRO A 208 3.88 -2.21 -53.54
C PRO A 208 4.80 -1.95 -54.73
N GLU A 209 5.71 -2.88 -54.97
CA GLU A 209 6.34 -3.05 -56.26
C GLU A 209 5.27 -3.61 -57.21
N GLU A 210 5.25 -3.13 -58.46
CA GLU A 210 4.29 -3.43 -59.56
C GLU A 210 3.04 -2.53 -59.51
N ASP A 211 2.76 -1.61 -60.44
CA ASP A 211 2.91 -1.65 -61.89
C ASP A 211 3.24 -0.27 -62.47
N SER A 212 4.44 -0.12 -63.05
CA SER A 212 4.74 0.99 -63.98
C SER A 212 4.46 0.54 -65.41
N ALA A 213 3.19 0.33 -65.73
CA ALA A 213 2.73 0.20 -67.10
C ALA A 213 1.30 0.77 -67.21
N LEU A 214 1.13 1.63 -68.22
CA LEU A 214 -0.12 2.28 -68.67
C LEU A 214 -0.40 3.64 -68.00
N LEU A 215 0.07 4.77 -68.54
CA LEU A 215 -0.40 5.48 -69.73
C LEU A 215 -1.85 6.01 -69.66
N PHE A 216 -1.92 7.34 -69.68
CA PHE A 216 -2.98 8.22 -70.18
C PHE A 216 -4.25 8.46 -69.34
N ALA A 217 -4.38 9.76 -69.00
CA ALA A 217 -5.57 10.59 -69.16
C ALA A 217 -6.83 10.23 -68.34
N SER A 218 -7.18 11.08 -67.38
CA SER A 218 -8.12 12.19 -67.63
C SER A 218 -8.55 12.82 -66.31
N ASP A 219 -8.82 14.13 -66.38
CA ASP A 219 -9.48 14.95 -65.37
C ASP A 219 -10.65 14.26 -64.67
N THR A 220 -10.67 14.27 -63.34
CA THR A 220 -11.93 14.49 -62.59
C THR A 220 -11.67 14.97 -61.16
N GLN A 221 -12.00 16.24 -60.94
CA GLN A 221 -12.61 16.88 -59.77
C GLN A 221 -12.20 16.51 -58.34
N GLU A 222 -11.81 17.59 -57.65
CA GLU A 222 -12.05 17.91 -56.25
C GLU A 222 -13.26 17.21 -55.61
N THR A 223 -13.00 16.49 -54.52
CA THR A 223 -13.93 16.45 -53.39
C THR A 223 -13.12 16.45 -52.10
N ARG A 224 -13.10 17.59 -51.41
CA ARG A 224 -12.65 17.71 -50.03
C ARG A 224 -13.60 16.90 -49.13
N PRO A 225 -13.12 15.95 -48.32
CA PRO A 225 -13.91 15.49 -47.18
C PRO A 225 -13.87 16.56 -46.08
N ASP A 226 -15.05 17.08 -45.81
CA ASP A 226 -15.42 17.96 -44.71
C ASP A 226 -15.05 17.31 -43.37
N VAL A 227 -14.08 17.90 -42.66
CA VAL A 227 -13.71 17.46 -41.31
C VAL A 227 -14.69 18.09 -40.33
N THR A 228 -15.83 17.42 -40.17
CA THR A 228 -16.80 17.76 -39.13
C THR A 228 -16.15 17.55 -37.76
N SER A 229 -16.01 18.64 -37.02
CA SER A 229 -15.53 18.66 -35.64
C SER A 229 -16.36 17.72 -34.76
N LEU A 230 -15.73 16.66 -34.26
CA LEU A 230 -16.24 15.88 -33.14
C LEU A 230 -15.96 16.66 -31.85
N LYS A 231 -16.96 17.43 -31.41
CA LYS A 231 -17.05 17.87 -30.02
C LYS A 231 -17.48 16.66 -29.18
N PRO A 232 -16.76 16.30 -28.10
CA PRO A 232 -17.31 15.38 -27.13
C PRO A 232 -18.48 16.05 -26.41
N GLU A 233 -19.62 15.37 -26.51
CA GLU A 233 -20.88 15.66 -25.88
C GLU A 233 -20.69 15.67 -24.35
N GLN A 234 -20.95 16.82 -23.72
CA GLN A 234 -21.07 16.93 -22.28
C GLN A 234 -22.29 16.11 -21.86
N ALA A 235 -22.06 15.01 -21.14
CA ALA A 235 -23.12 14.35 -20.40
C ALA A 235 -23.69 15.33 -19.37
N ALA A 236 -24.93 15.76 -19.59
CA ALA A 236 -25.73 16.44 -18.59
C ALA A 236 -26.00 15.47 -17.44
N PHE A 237 -25.22 15.59 -16.37
CA PHE A 237 -25.53 14.92 -15.12
C PHE A 237 -26.61 15.73 -14.40
N ASN A 238 -27.87 15.33 -14.59
CA ASN A 238 -28.97 15.76 -13.74
C ASN A 238 -28.77 15.11 -12.35
N PRO A 239 -28.66 15.87 -11.26
CA PRO A 239 -28.77 15.29 -9.93
C PRO A 239 -30.22 14.86 -9.70
N PRO A 240 -30.52 13.60 -9.33
CA PRO A 240 -31.76 13.31 -8.66
C PRO A 240 -31.66 13.90 -7.24
N THR A 241 -32.34 15.02 -7.06
CA THR A 241 -32.94 15.39 -5.78
C THR A 241 -33.86 14.24 -5.37
N ASP A 242 -33.42 13.46 -4.39
CA ASP A 242 -34.30 12.82 -3.42
C ASP A 242 -33.48 12.43 -2.19
N THR A 243 -33.51 13.32 -1.20
CA THR A 243 -33.27 13.00 0.21
C THR A 243 -34.22 11.89 0.65
N GLN A 244 -33.78 10.63 0.57
CA GLN A 244 -34.31 9.59 1.43
C GLN A 244 -33.54 9.60 2.75
N THR A 245 -34.18 10.25 3.72
CA THR A 245 -33.91 10.13 5.15
C THR A 245 -33.97 8.65 5.51
N LEU A 246 -32.81 8.06 5.83
CA LEU A 246 -32.78 6.74 6.47
C LEU A 246 -33.50 6.83 7.82
N PRO A 247 -34.39 5.88 8.17
CA PRO A 247 -34.96 5.84 9.50
C PRO A 247 -33.84 5.66 10.53
N PRO A 248 -33.96 6.27 11.72
CA PRO A 248 -33.04 6.02 12.82
C PRO A 248 -33.00 4.51 13.08
N THR A 249 -31.80 3.94 13.10
CA THR A 249 -31.57 2.59 13.59
C THR A 249 -32.11 2.52 15.01
N GLU A 250 -33.21 1.78 15.18
CA GLU A 250 -33.72 1.42 16.50
C GLU A 250 -32.58 0.77 17.28
N THR A 251 -32.20 1.44 18.35
CA THR A 251 -31.35 0.86 19.38
C THR A 251 -32.16 -0.26 20.01
N ILE A 252 -31.90 -1.50 19.59
CA ILE A 252 -32.39 -2.69 20.28
C ILE A 252 -31.90 -2.58 21.71
N GLN A 253 -32.83 -2.32 22.64
CA GLN A 253 -32.57 -2.43 24.06
C GLN A 253 -32.17 -3.88 24.34
N PRO A 254 -31.01 -4.14 24.97
CA PRO A 254 -30.67 -5.48 25.40
C PRO A 254 -31.69 -5.91 26.45
N GLY A 255 -32.54 -6.85 26.07
CA GLY A 255 -33.33 -7.62 27.02
C GLY A 255 -32.38 -8.36 27.96
N ASP A 256 -32.62 -8.21 29.25
CA ASP A 256 -32.10 -9.11 30.28
C ASP A 256 -32.43 -10.56 29.89
N ASP A 257 -31.52 -11.49 30.22
CA ASP A 257 -31.63 -12.95 30.08
C ASP A 257 -31.08 -13.64 28.81
N ALA A 258 -29.87 -13.28 28.39
CA ALA A 258 -29.04 -14.21 27.61
C ALA A 258 -27.56 -14.15 28.03
N LYS A 259 -27.14 -15.14 28.81
CA LYS A 259 -25.75 -15.41 29.20
C LYS A 259 -24.92 -15.70 27.94
N PRO A 260 -23.94 -14.87 27.56
CA PRO A 260 -23.13 -15.14 26.39
C PRO A 260 -22.06 -16.22 26.68
N PRO A 261 -21.69 -17.05 25.68
CA PRO A 261 -20.59 -17.99 25.81
C PRO A 261 -19.25 -17.24 25.92
N GLU A 262 -18.44 -17.63 26.91
CA GLU A 262 -17.05 -17.24 27.07
C GLU A 262 -16.26 -17.57 25.79
N GLY A 263 -15.55 -16.58 25.21
CA GLY A 263 -14.46 -16.89 24.27
C GLY A 263 -14.36 -16.12 22.95
N SER A 264 -14.94 -14.92 22.80
CA SER A 264 -14.61 -14.05 21.65
C SER A 264 -14.02 -12.72 22.09
N ALA A 265 -12.69 -12.63 21.99
CA ALA A 265 -11.92 -11.43 22.27
C ALA A 265 -12.23 -10.35 21.21
N ARG A 266 -13.06 -9.37 21.59
CA ARG A 266 -13.17 -8.10 20.87
C ARG A 266 -11.89 -7.30 21.10
N LEU A 267 -11.25 -6.90 20.01
CA LEU A 267 -10.07 -6.02 20.04
C LEU A 267 -10.45 -4.68 20.70
N PRO A 268 -9.73 -4.19 21.72
CA PRO A 268 -9.97 -2.87 22.27
C PRO A 268 -9.47 -1.80 21.29
N PHE A 269 -10.41 -1.07 20.70
CA PHE A 269 -10.15 0.22 20.08
C PHE A 269 -9.81 1.22 21.20
N PHE A 270 -8.53 1.56 21.38
CA PHE A 270 -8.12 2.59 22.32
C PHE A 270 -8.27 3.96 21.67
N PRO A 271 -9.23 4.80 22.08
CA PRO A 271 -9.23 6.20 21.67
C PRO A 271 -7.95 6.88 22.19
N PRO A 272 -7.41 7.88 21.46
CA PRO A 272 -6.23 8.62 21.91
C PRO A 272 -6.54 9.26 23.27
N ARG A 273 -5.78 8.89 24.30
CA ARG A 273 -5.84 9.49 25.63
C ARG A 273 -5.55 10.99 25.50
N ARG A 274 -6.59 11.83 25.55
CA ARG A 274 -6.45 13.26 25.85
C ARG A 274 -5.71 13.38 27.18
N GLY A 275 -4.60 14.10 27.16
CA GLY A 275 -3.68 14.25 28.29
C GLY A 275 -4.38 14.79 29.53
N GLY A 276 -4.63 13.90 30.50
CA GLY A 276 -4.89 14.29 31.88
C GLY A 276 -3.56 14.72 32.51
N GLY A 277 -3.42 16.01 32.78
CA GLY A 277 -2.27 16.58 33.47
C GLY A 277 -2.06 15.91 34.82
N ARG A 278 -1.04 15.05 34.90
CA ARG A 278 -0.57 14.50 36.17
C ARG A 278 0.04 15.64 36.98
N ARG A 279 -0.67 16.08 38.01
CA ARG A 279 -0.13 16.91 39.08
C ARG A 279 1.07 16.18 39.68
N ARG A 280 2.25 16.83 39.68
CA ARG A 280 3.45 16.30 40.32
C ARG A 280 3.23 16.29 41.85
N PRO A 281 3.70 15.27 42.57
CA PRO A 281 3.67 15.27 44.03
C PRO A 281 4.54 16.42 44.59
N PRO A 282 4.21 16.94 45.78
CA PRO A 282 4.98 18.01 46.42
C PRO A 282 6.39 17.54 46.77
N VAL A 283 7.38 18.37 46.48
CA VAL A 283 8.79 18.15 46.80
C VAL A 283 9.01 18.50 48.28
N PRO A 284 9.62 17.63 49.11
CA PRO A 284 10.00 17.97 50.48
C PRO A 284 11.04 19.10 50.49
N PRO A 285 10.96 20.04 51.46
CA PRO A 285 11.97 21.09 51.59
C PRO A 285 13.34 20.48 51.91
N LEU A 286 14.38 21.03 51.28
CA LEU A 286 15.77 20.66 51.52
C LEU A 286 16.21 21.15 52.91
N PRO A 287 16.86 20.31 53.73
CA PRO A 287 17.43 20.74 55.00
C PRO A 287 18.59 21.73 54.76
N GLY A 288 18.55 22.90 55.41
CA GLY A 288 19.73 23.77 55.55
C GLY A 288 19.67 25.16 54.93
N MET A 289 18.49 25.75 54.71
CA MET A 289 18.39 27.21 54.56
C MET A 289 17.75 27.77 55.82
N GLU A 290 18.59 28.10 56.78
CA GLU A 290 18.25 29.01 57.87
C GLU A 290 18.34 30.42 57.29
N ASP A 291 17.22 31.14 57.33
CA ASP A 291 17.14 32.55 56.97
C ASP A 291 17.92 33.36 58.02
N GLU A 292 18.99 34.04 57.61
CA GLU A 292 19.63 35.09 58.40
C GLU A 292 18.81 36.39 58.26
N GLU A 293 18.31 36.89 59.39
CA GLU A 293 17.71 38.22 59.57
C GLU A 293 18.70 39.37 59.33
#